data_AF-A0A926UD48-F1
#
_entry.id   AF-A0A926UD48-F1
#
_cell.length_a   1.000
_cell.length_b   1.000
_cell.length_c   1.000
_cell.angle_alpha   90.00
_cell.angle_beta   90.00
_cell.angle_gamma   90.00
#
_symmetry.space_group_name_H-M   'P 1'
#
loop_
_entity.id
_entity.type
_entity.pdbx_description
1 polymer ?
#
loop_
_entity_poly.entity_id
_entity_poly.type
_entity_poly.pdbx_seq_one_letter_code
_entity_poly.pdbx_strand_id
1 'polypeptide(L)'
;MVIWQWLVEKVFNFQLLNPEDVFALIHPLFVMLTVLPMLGLVVSMSLQVRQRRLATQAKEKTKIPPIVGATHVESGKLLAASVIAAYLLAVIYSLVEGKTFQENLSYRGIVSALIVGTIAVFILLYRAQTALWRIVFASLASAGIVVLGLQPDLWVEGHLYAGMTVSILMICSLVMAPEVYRDQRWRRAHWILNTIAVLLFAFQVVTGARILVEKPLAWQSPAVYQCNFDPTSPQYKTCPVPQ
;
A
#
# COMPACT_ATOMS: atom_id res chain seq x y z
N MET A 1 17.23 20.30 -29.22
CA MET A 1 16.81 21.34 -28.26
C MET A 1 15.29 21.49 -28.19
N VAL A 2 14.59 21.57 -29.32
CA VAL A 2 13.11 21.73 -29.39
C VAL A 2 12.32 20.64 -28.65
N ILE A 3 12.69 19.36 -28.79
CA ILE A 3 12.01 18.25 -28.09
C ILE A 3 12.17 18.34 -26.57
N TRP A 4 13.33 18.82 -26.10
CA TRP A 4 13.60 18.95 -24.66
C TRP A 4 12.81 20.11 -24.05
N GLN A 5 12.75 21.26 -24.72
CA GLN A 5 11.87 22.36 -24.32
C GLN A 5 10.39 21.95 -24.35
N TRP A 6 9.96 21.24 -25.39
CA TRP A 6 8.59 20.76 -25.49
C TRP A 6 8.23 19.77 -24.35
N LEU A 7 9.13 18.84 -24.01
CA LEU A 7 8.95 17.93 -22.87
C LEU A 7 8.88 18.70 -21.54
N VAL A 8 9.77 19.66 -21.33
CA VAL A 8 9.78 20.46 -20.09
C VAL A 8 8.52 21.32 -19.96
N GLU A 9 8.12 22.00 -21.04
CA GLU A 9 6.96 22.92 -21.03
C GLU A 9 5.59 22.23 -21.04
N LYS A 10 5.50 21.00 -21.55
CA LYS A 10 4.20 20.30 -21.67
C LYS A 10 4.06 19.11 -20.72
N VAL A 11 5.15 18.41 -20.39
CA VAL A 11 5.11 17.23 -19.52
C VAL A 11 5.49 17.57 -18.09
N PHE A 12 6.47 18.47 -17.89
CA PHE A 12 6.96 18.85 -16.56
C PHE A 12 6.51 20.25 -16.12
N ASN A 13 5.56 20.86 -16.83
CA ASN A 13 5.00 22.13 -16.41
C ASN A 13 3.99 21.93 -15.28
N PHE A 14 4.52 21.87 -14.07
CA PHE A 14 3.76 21.72 -12.82
C PHE A 14 3.09 23.03 -12.36
N GLN A 15 2.97 24.06 -13.21
CA GLN A 15 2.30 25.32 -12.88
C GLN A 15 0.85 25.14 -12.38
N LEU A 16 0.21 24.01 -12.71
CA LEU A 16 -1.16 23.69 -12.30
C LEU A 16 -1.24 22.84 -11.01
N LEU A 17 -0.11 22.35 -10.48
CA LEU A 17 -0.09 21.56 -9.25
C LEU A 17 0.36 22.44 -8.09
N ASN A 18 -0.51 22.54 -7.08
CA ASN A 18 -0.13 23.13 -5.81
C ASN A 18 0.62 22.10 -4.93
N PRO A 19 1.30 22.54 -3.86
CA PRO A 19 1.99 21.63 -2.94
C PRO A 19 1.08 20.53 -2.38
N GLU A 20 -0.19 20.82 -2.13
CA GLU A 20 -1.22 19.87 -1.68
C GLU A 20 -1.47 18.75 -2.71
N ASP A 21 -1.53 19.12 -4.00
CA ASP A 21 -1.71 18.16 -5.09
C ASP A 21 -0.48 17.26 -5.22
N VAL A 22 0.72 17.83 -5.10
CA VAL A 22 1.97 17.06 -5.11
C VAL A 22 2.01 16.09 -3.92
N PHE A 23 1.61 16.52 -2.73
CA PHE A 23 1.60 15.67 -1.55
C PHE A 23 0.61 14.50 -1.69
N ALA A 24 -0.58 14.76 -2.24
CA ALA A 24 -1.57 13.73 -2.55
C ALA A 24 -1.05 12.68 -3.55
N LEU A 25 -0.13 13.05 -4.44
CA LEU A 25 0.44 12.15 -5.44
C LEU A 25 1.60 11.29 -4.92
N ILE A 26 2.19 11.59 -3.75
CA ILE A 26 3.34 10.84 -3.23
C ILE A 26 3.02 9.35 -3.04
N HIS A 27 1.90 9.04 -2.35
CA HIS A 27 1.48 7.66 -2.13
C HIS A 27 1.27 6.86 -3.44
N PRO A 28 0.42 7.31 -4.38
CA PRO A 28 0.19 6.56 -5.61
C PRO A 28 1.43 6.45 -6.49
N LEU A 29 2.27 7.49 -6.57
CA LEU A 29 3.55 7.42 -7.29
C LEU A 29 4.48 6.37 -6.66
N PHE A 30 4.59 6.37 -5.33
CA PHE A 30 5.40 5.38 -4.61
C PHE A 30 4.90 3.96 -4.87
N VAL A 31 3.58 3.73 -4.85
CA VAL A 31 2.97 2.42 -5.15
C VAL A 31 3.30 1.97 -6.58
N MET A 32 3.16 2.85 -7.56
CA MET A 32 3.45 2.54 -8.96
C MET A 32 4.92 2.22 -9.21
N LEU A 33 5.84 2.96 -8.58
CA LEU A 33 7.28 2.81 -8.82
C LEU A 33 7.89 1.65 -8.03
N THR A 34 7.29 1.24 -6.90
CA THR A 34 7.89 0.26 -5.99
C THR A 34 7.01 -0.98 -5.80
N VAL A 35 5.78 -0.80 -5.30
CA VAL A 35 4.90 -1.90 -4.89
C VAL A 35 4.47 -2.75 -6.08
N LEU A 36 3.98 -2.14 -7.17
CA LEU A 36 3.47 -2.90 -8.32
C LEU A 36 4.56 -3.72 -9.03
N PRO A 37 5.76 -3.17 -9.34
CA PRO A 37 6.85 -3.97 -9.91
C PRO A 37 7.29 -5.11 -8.99
N MET A 38 7.42 -4.84 -7.68
CA MET A 38 7.79 -5.88 -6.72
C MET A 38 6.74 -6.97 -6.60
N LEU A 39 5.45 -6.63 -6.63
CA LEU A 39 4.36 -7.60 -6.61
C LEU A 39 4.46 -8.55 -7.81
N GLY A 40 4.62 -8.02 -9.02
CA GLY A 40 4.80 -8.82 -10.24
C GLY A 40 6.02 -9.75 -10.15
N LEU A 41 7.15 -9.23 -9.67
CA LEU A 41 8.38 -10.00 -9.47
C LEU A 41 8.18 -11.15 -8.47
N VAL A 42 7.61 -10.87 -7.29
CA VAL A 42 7.38 -11.87 -6.23
C VAL A 42 6.40 -12.95 -6.70
N VAL A 43 5.33 -12.58 -7.39
CA VAL A 43 4.36 -13.51 -7.98
C VAL A 43 5.03 -14.40 -9.03
N SER A 44 5.80 -13.83 -9.95
CA SER A 44 6.55 -14.59 -10.96
C SER A 44 7.48 -15.62 -10.32
N MET A 45 8.27 -15.20 -9.33
CA MET A 45 9.17 -16.11 -8.61
C MET A 45 8.40 -17.19 -7.84
N SER A 46 7.22 -16.88 -7.27
CA SER A 46 6.41 -17.87 -6.57
C SER A 46 5.97 -19.02 -7.50
N LEU A 47 5.63 -18.69 -8.75
CA LEU A 47 5.28 -19.67 -9.79
C LEU A 47 6.50 -20.51 -10.16
N GLN A 48 7.67 -19.90 -10.32
CA GLN A 48 8.91 -20.62 -10.60
C GLN A 48 9.31 -21.56 -9.45
N VAL A 49 9.18 -21.13 -8.19
CA VAL A 49 9.40 -22.00 -7.01
C VAL A 49 8.47 -23.22 -7.04
N ARG A 50 7.20 -23.03 -7.40
CA ARG A 50 6.23 -24.12 -7.52
C ARG A 50 6.59 -25.07 -8.67
N GLN A 51 6.88 -24.55 -9.86
CA GLN A 51 7.27 -25.33 -11.03
C GLN A 51 8.52 -26.17 -10.76
N ARG A 52 9.54 -25.59 -10.12
CA ARG A 52 10.76 -26.30 -9.73
C ARG A 52 10.47 -27.45 -8.76
N ARG A 53 9.57 -27.24 -7.78
CA ARG A 53 9.17 -28.30 -6.82
C ARG A 53 8.47 -29.46 -7.52
N LEU A 54 7.55 -29.17 -8.44
CA LEU A 54 6.84 -30.19 -9.22
C LEU A 54 7.80 -31.00 -10.10
N ALA A 55 8.70 -30.34 -10.83
CA ALA A 55 9.72 -31.02 -11.63
C ALA A 55 10.63 -31.91 -10.78
N THR A 56 11.03 -31.43 -9.59
CA THR A 56 11.84 -32.21 -8.65
C THR A 56 11.09 -33.47 -8.17
N GLN A 57 9.79 -33.36 -7.88
CA GLN A 57 8.94 -34.50 -7.51
C GLN A 57 8.79 -35.50 -8.66
N ALA A 58 8.66 -35.01 -9.89
CA ALA A 58 8.59 -35.82 -11.10
C ALA A 58 9.95 -36.40 -11.56
N LYS A 59 11.05 -36.09 -10.85
CA LYS A 59 12.44 -36.43 -11.24
C LYS A 59 12.85 -35.89 -12.63
N GLU A 60 12.24 -34.78 -13.05
CA GLU A 60 12.53 -34.11 -14.31
C GLU A 60 13.66 -33.08 -14.16
N LYS A 61 14.44 -32.88 -15.23
CA LYS A 61 15.44 -31.81 -15.28
C LYS A 61 14.73 -30.45 -15.40
N THR A 62 15.13 -29.48 -14.57
CA THR A 62 14.56 -28.12 -14.58
C THR A 62 15.63 -27.09 -14.93
N LYS A 63 15.25 -26.09 -15.76
CA LYS A 63 16.08 -24.92 -16.07
C LYS A 63 16.00 -23.83 -15.00
N ILE A 64 15.06 -23.94 -14.06
CA ILE A 64 14.83 -22.94 -13.01
C ILE A 64 15.93 -23.08 -11.96
N PRO A 65 16.74 -22.04 -11.66
CA PRO A 65 17.82 -22.15 -10.69
C PRO A 65 17.38 -22.49 -9.25
N PRO A 66 18.23 -23.15 -8.44
CA PRO A 66 17.93 -23.41 -7.02
C PRO A 66 17.76 -22.13 -6.19
N ILE A 67 18.41 -21.03 -6.58
CA ILE A 67 18.42 -19.77 -5.82
C ILE A 67 17.07 -19.04 -5.81
N VAL A 68 16.17 -19.33 -6.76
CA VAL A 68 14.88 -18.64 -6.94
C VAL A 68 14.04 -18.64 -5.67
N GLY A 69 14.13 -19.68 -4.83
CA GLY A 69 13.46 -19.74 -3.54
C GLY A 69 13.96 -18.71 -2.54
N ALA A 70 15.28 -18.46 -2.49
CA ALA A 70 15.87 -17.44 -1.62
C ALA A 70 15.55 -16.04 -2.14
N THR A 71 15.67 -15.82 -3.46
CA THR A 71 15.33 -14.54 -4.09
C THR A 71 13.85 -14.20 -3.89
N HIS A 72 12.94 -15.17 -3.97
CA HIS A 72 11.52 -14.98 -3.65
C HIS A 72 11.31 -14.43 -2.23
N VAL A 73 12.02 -14.97 -1.24
CA VAL A 73 11.93 -14.51 0.16
C VAL A 73 12.48 -13.10 0.32
N GLU A 74 13.63 -12.80 -0.28
CA GLU A 74 14.24 -11.46 -0.21
C GLU A 74 13.36 -10.40 -0.87
N SER A 75 12.86 -10.66 -2.08
CA SER A 75 11.93 -9.75 -2.74
C SER A 75 10.59 -9.66 -2.00
N GLY A 76 10.11 -10.75 -1.39
CA GLY A 76 8.91 -10.73 -0.55
C GLY A 76 9.08 -9.85 0.70
N LYS A 77 10.27 -9.84 1.30
CA LYS A 77 10.62 -8.91 2.38
C LYS A 77 10.63 -7.46 1.93
N LEU A 78 11.14 -7.18 0.73
CA LEU A 78 11.11 -5.83 0.18
C LEU A 78 9.69 -5.39 -0.16
N LEU A 79 8.88 -6.26 -0.78
CA LEU A 79 7.47 -6.00 -1.06
C LEU A 79 6.71 -5.67 0.22
N ALA A 80 6.88 -6.46 1.29
CA ALA A 80 6.25 -6.17 2.57
C ALA A 80 6.64 -4.78 3.09
N ALA A 81 7.94 -4.45 3.11
CA ALA A 81 8.40 -3.14 3.55
C ALA A 81 7.82 -1.99 2.72
N SER A 82 7.79 -2.12 1.39
CA SER A 82 7.21 -1.13 0.49
C SER A 82 5.70 -0.96 0.72
N VAL A 83 4.97 -2.05 0.96
CA VAL A 83 3.52 -1.98 1.22
C VAL A 83 3.22 -1.26 2.52
N ILE A 84 3.95 -1.56 3.60
CA ILE A 84 3.78 -0.89 4.89
C ILE A 84 4.18 0.59 4.76
N ALA A 85 5.25 0.90 4.03
CA ALA A 85 5.62 2.29 3.75
C ALA A 85 4.54 3.04 2.96
N ALA A 86 3.98 2.42 1.91
CA ALA A 86 2.89 2.99 1.14
C ALA A 86 1.66 3.26 2.02
N TYR A 87 1.27 2.32 2.87
CA TYR A 87 0.18 2.49 3.82
C TYR A 87 0.42 3.69 4.75
N LEU A 88 1.61 3.77 5.36
CA LEU A 88 1.95 4.86 6.28
C LEU A 88 1.97 6.22 5.56
N LEU A 89 2.44 6.29 4.31
CA LEU A 89 2.37 7.52 3.51
C LEU A 89 0.92 7.99 3.30
N ALA A 90 0.00 7.08 2.98
CA ALA A 90 -1.42 7.41 2.82
C ALA A 90 -2.07 7.86 4.13
N VAL A 91 -1.75 7.19 5.24
CA VAL A 91 -2.22 7.57 6.58
C VAL A 91 -1.69 8.94 6.98
N ILE A 92 -0.39 9.19 6.81
CA ILE A 92 0.24 10.48 7.12
C ILE A 92 -0.40 11.61 6.31
N TYR A 93 -0.60 11.40 5.01
CA TYR A 93 -1.31 12.35 4.17
C TYR A 93 -2.69 12.68 4.73
N SER A 94 -3.50 11.65 5.00
CA SER A 94 -4.87 11.82 5.52
C SER A 94 -4.91 12.52 6.87
N LEU A 95 -3.97 12.20 7.76
CA LEU A 95 -3.86 12.85 9.07
C LEU A 95 -3.50 14.32 8.93
N VAL A 96 -2.51 14.68 8.11
CA VAL A 96 -2.08 16.08 7.94
C VAL A 96 -3.18 16.94 7.34
N GLU A 97 -4.01 16.39 6.46
CA GLU A 97 -5.19 17.08 5.92
C GLU A 97 -6.38 17.12 6.90
N GLY A 98 -6.33 16.32 7.96
CA GLY A 98 -7.38 16.17 8.95
C GLY A 98 -7.51 17.35 9.90
N LYS A 99 -8.74 17.81 10.14
CA LYS A 99 -9.03 18.91 11.08
C LYS A 99 -8.57 18.62 12.50
N THR A 100 -8.78 17.40 12.99
CA THR A 100 -8.43 17.03 14.38
C THR A 100 -6.92 17.09 14.57
N PHE A 101 -6.15 16.60 13.61
CA PHE A 101 -4.69 16.68 13.63
C PHE A 101 -4.18 18.13 13.56
N GLN A 102 -4.82 18.99 12.78
CA GLN A 102 -4.46 20.40 12.64
C GLN A 102 -4.77 21.23 13.89
N GLU A 103 -5.85 20.92 14.61
CA GLU A 103 -6.34 21.77 15.70
C GLU A 103 -5.94 21.25 17.09
N ASN A 104 -5.67 19.95 17.26
CA ASN A 104 -5.41 19.34 18.57
C ASN A 104 -3.95 18.87 18.72
N LEU A 105 -3.15 19.62 19.48
CA LEU A 105 -1.73 19.35 19.70
C LEU A 105 -1.48 18.00 20.42
N SER A 106 -2.29 17.67 21.42
CA SER A 106 -2.14 16.41 22.18
C SER A 106 -2.41 15.21 21.29
N TYR A 107 -3.49 15.25 20.52
CA TYR A 107 -3.83 14.21 19.55
C TYR A 107 -2.74 14.08 18.49
N ARG A 108 -2.26 15.20 17.91
CA ARG A 108 -1.13 15.22 16.97
C ARG A 108 0.11 14.52 17.53
N GLY A 109 0.48 14.85 18.78
CA GLY A 109 1.62 14.25 19.46
C GLY A 109 1.46 12.73 19.66
N ILE A 110 0.29 12.29 20.14
CA ILE A 110 0.00 10.86 20.39
C ILE A 110 0.03 10.06 19.09
N VAL A 111 -0.65 10.53 18.03
CA VAL A 111 -0.71 9.81 16.75
C VAL A 111 0.66 9.80 16.08
N SER A 112 1.43 10.88 16.16
CA SER A 112 2.81 10.93 15.66
C SER A 112 3.70 9.90 16.37
N ALA A 113 3.58 9.78 17.70
CA ALA A 113 4.29 8.77 18.47
C ALA A 113 3.86 7.35 18.10
N LEU A 114 2.57 7.13 17.82
CA LEU A 114 2.05 5.84 17.36
C LEU A 114 2.61 5.44 15.99
N ILE A 115 2.75 6.39 15.05
CA ILE A 115 3.39 6.14 13.75
C ILE A 115 4.84 5.69 13.95
N VAL A 116 5.62 6.46 14.72
CA VAL A 116 7.03 6.13 15.00
C VAL A 116 7.14 4.78 15.71
N GLY A 117 6.29 4.51 16.70
CA GLY A 117 6.22 3.23 17.39
C GLY A 117 5.91 2.06 16.46
N THR A 118 4.96 2.23 15.55
CA THR A 118 4.59 1.21 14.55
C THR A 118 5.76 0.91 13.61
N ILE A 119 6.47 1.95 13.14
CA ILE A 119 7.68 1.80 12.32
C ILE A 119 8.77 1.05 13.10
N ALA A 120 9.04 1.45 14.35
CA ALA A 120 10.07 0.84 15.18
C ALA A 120 9.78 -0.66 15.40
N VAL A 121 8.54 -1.00 15.77
CA VAL A 121 8.11 -2.39 15.94
C VAL A 121 8.24 -3.18 14.63
N PHE A 122 7.88 -2.60 13.49
CA PHE A 122 8.04 -3.25 12.19
C PHE A 122 9.52 -3.49 11.85
N ILE A 123 10.42 -2.56 12.16
CA ILE A 123 11.87 -2.77 12.00
C ILE A 123 12.36 -3.89 12.92
N LEU A 124 11.87 -3.95 14.17
CA LEU A 124 12.21 -5.02 15.11
C LEU A 124 11.72 -6.40 14.64
N LEU A 125 10.59 -6.47 13.93
CA LEU A 125 10.13 -7.71 13.29
C LEU A 125 11.16 -8.27 12.31
N TYR A 126 11.85 -7.42 11.54
CA TYR A 126 12.91 -7.87 10.61
C TYR A 126 14.17 -8.37 11.32
N ARG A 127 14.41 -7.91 12.55
CA ARG A 127 15.56 -8.33 13.37
C ARG A 127 15.25 -9.55 14.25
N ALA A 128 13.99 -9.92 14.39
CA ALA A 128 13.56 -10.98 15.30
C ALA A 128 13.99 -12.38 14.81
N GLN A 129 14.88 -13.02 15.58
CA GLN A 129 15.40 -14.34 15.25
C GLN A 129 14.54 -15.49 15.81
N THR A 130 13.92 -15.31 16.98
CA THR A 130 13.09 -16.36 17.60
C THR A 130 11.63 -16.26 17.16
N ALA A 131 10.93 -17.39 17.17
CA ALA A 131 9.51 -17.44 16.78
C ALA A 131 8.63 -16.57 17.68
N LEU A 132 8.90 -16.58 18.99
CA LEU A 132 8.18 -15.77 19.97
C LEU A 132 8.28 -14.27 19.62
N TRP A 133 9.48 -13.75 19.40
CA TRP A 133 9.67 -12.33 19.09
C TRP A 133 9.08 -11.94 17.74
N ARG A 134 9.14 -12.82 16.72
CA ARG A 134 8.44 -12.57 15.46
C ARG A 134 6.95 -12.41 15.65
N ILE A 135 6.32 -13.29 16.43
CA ILE A 135 4.88 -13.24 16.69
C ILE A 135 4.52 -11.97 17.48
N VAL A 136 5.28 -11.64 18.52
CA VAL A 136 5.06 -10.44 19.34
C VAL A 136 5.17 -9.17 18.49
N PHE A 137 6.26 -8.99 17.76
CA PHE A 137 6.43 -7.79 16.94
C PHE A 137 5.45 -7.74 15.77
N ALA A 138 5.08 -8.87 15.17
CA ALA A 138 4.04 -8.89 14.13
C ALA A 138 2.67 -8.51 14.68
N SER A 139 2.33 -8.98 15.88
CA SER A 139 1.07 -8.62 16.54
C SER A 139 1.03 -7.14 16.87
N LEU A 140 2.12 -6.60 17.44
CA LEU A 140 2.23 -5.18 17.76
C LEU A 140 2.23 -4.30 16.50
N ALA A 141 2.93 -4.71 15.43
CA ALA A 141 2.92 -3.98 14.16
C ALA A 141 1.51 -3.98 13.54
N SER A 142 0.84 -5.14 13.54
CA SER A 142 -0.53 -5.26 13.03
C SER A 142 -1.51 -4.40 13.86
N ALA A 143 -1.37 -4.40 15.19
CA ALA A 143 -2.16 -3.53 16.06
C ALA A 143 -1.91 -2.04 15.77
N GLY A 144 -0.65 -1.63 15.59
CA GLY A 144 -0.31 -0.26 15.19
C GLY A 144 -0.95 0.13 13.86
N ILE A 145 -0.90 -0.74 12.86
CA ILE A 145 -1.56 -0.54 11.56
C ILE A 145 -3.08 -0.36 11.73
N VAL A 146 -3.73 -1.21 12.53
CA VAL A 146 -5.18 -1.11 12.79
C VAL A 146 -5.53 0.19 13.53
N VAL A 147 -4.83 0.50 14.62
CA VAL A 147 -5.12 1.72 15.41
C VAL A 147 -4.92 2.96 14.55
N LEU A 148 -3.86 3.02 13.74
CA LEU A 148 -3.65 4.11 12.79
C LEU A 148 -4.74 4.19 11.72
N GLY A 149 -5.23 3.05 11.23
CA GLY A 149 -6.30 2.97 10.24
C GLY A 149 -7.69 3.38 10.77
N LEU A 150 -7.82 3.54 12.08
CA LEU A 150 -9.06 3.90 12.78
C LEU A 150 -9.04 5.32 13.35
N GLN A 151 -8.05 6.15 12.99
CA GLN A 151 -8.05 7.54 13.45
C GLN A 151 -9.19 8.34 12.79
N PRO A 152 -9.81 9.31 13.52
CA PRO A 152 -11.00 10.03 13.05
C PRO A 152 -10.79 10.88 11.81
N ASP A 153 -9.55 11.28 11.52
CA ASP A 153 -9.22 12.10 10.35
C ASP A 153 -9.09 11.29 9.05
N LEU A 154 -9.07 9.95 9.12
CA LEU A 154 -8.92 9.15 7.91
C LEU A 154 -10.25 9.02 7.17
N TRP A 155 -10.15 9.03 5.85
CA TRP A 155 -11.28 8.72 5.01
C TRP A 155 -11.63 7.23 5.10
N VAL A 156 -12.74 6.93 5.78
CA VAL A 156 -13.21 5.56 6.03
C VAL A 156 -13.87 4.98 4.77
N GLU A 157 -13.06 4.41 3.90
CA GLU A 157 -13.50 3.77 2.66
C GLU A 157 -12.94 2.36 2.47
N GLY A 158 -13.52 1.64 1.50
CA GLY A 158 -13.04 0.31 1.12
C GLY A 158 -11.55 0.28 0.73
N HIS A 159 -11.04 1.35 0.12
CA HIS A 159 -9.62 1.45 -0.26
C HIS A 159 -8.69 1.41 0.97
N LEU A 160 -9.01 2.19 2.02
CA LEU A 160 -8.25 2.21 3.27
C LEU A 160 -8.25 0.83 3.95
N TYR A 161 -9.43 0.21 4.08
CA TYR A 161 -9.54 -1.10 4.73
C TYR A 161 -8.85 -2.22 3.94
N ALA A 162 -8.87 -2.16 2.61
CA ALA A 162 -8.10 -3.08 1.79
C ALA A 162 -6.58 -2.88 1.99
N GLY A 163 -6.10 -1.63 2.02
CA GLY A 163 -4.70 -1.30 2.29
C GLY A 163 -4.23 -1.78 3.67
N MET A 164 -5.05 -1.56 4.70
CA MET A 164 -4.82 -2.08 6.06
C MET A 164 -4.74 -3.60 6.08
N THR A 165 -5.71 -4.28 5.45
CA THR A 165 -5.77 -5.75 5.39
C THR A 165 -4.55 -6.32 4.68
N VAL A 166 -4.17 -5.76 3.53
CA VAL A 166 -2.99 -6.19 2.77
C VAL A 166 -1.71 -6.00 3.58
N SER A 167 -1.57 -4.88 4.32
CA SER A 167 -0.42 -4.64 5.19
C SER A 167 -0.29 -5.72 6.27
N ILE A 168 -1.41 -6.11 6.89
CA ILE A 168 -1.43 -7.22 7.87
C ILE A 168 -1.07 -8.54 7.20
N LEU A 169 -1.58 -8.84 6.00
CA LEU A 169 -1.23 -10.05 5.25
C LEU A 169 0.27 -10.09 4.89
N MET A 170 0.89 -8.94 4.59
CA MET A 170 2.34 -8.85 4.39
C MET A 170 3.11 -9.14 5.68
N ILE A 171 2.67 -8.60 6.82
CA ILE A 171 3.25 -8.91 8.13
C ILE A 171 3.13 -10.41 8.45
N CYS A 172 1.96 -11.01 8.24
CA CYS A 172 1.76 -12.46 8.40
C CYS A 172 2.71 -13.25 7.50
N SER A 173 2.91 -12.80 6.26
CA SER A 173 3.82 -13.46 5.31
C SER A 173 5.27 -13.46 5.80
N LEU A 174 5.73 -12.37 6.44
CA LEU A 174 7.06 -12.30 7.07
C LEU A 174 7.21 -13.31 8.20
N VAL A 175 6.20 -13.44 9.07
CA VAL A 175 6.24 -14.37 10.21
C VAL A 175 6.22 -15.83 9.75
N MET A 176 5.46 -16.14 8.70
CA MET A 176 5.31 -17.50 8.18
C MET A 176 6.50 -17.97 7.35
N ALA A 177 7.37 -17.05 6.88
CA ALA A 177 8.45 -17.38 5.94
C ALA A 177 9.41 -18.50 6.41
N PRO A 178 9.80 -18.61 7.71
CA PRO A 178 10.59 -19.75 8.16
C PRO A 178 9.78 -21.07 8.22
N GLU A 179 8.48 -20.97 8.49
CA GLU A 179 7.61 -22.12 8.76
C GLU A 179 7.15 -22.83 7.47
N VAL A 180 7.08 -22.13 6.33
CA VAL A 180 6.71 -22.74 5.03
C VAL A 180 7.69 -23.82 4.55
N TYR A 181 8.92 -23.82 5.08
CA TYR A 181 9.93 -24.83 4.82
C TYR A 181 9.75 -26.08 5.70
N ARG A 182 9.12 -25.94 6.87
CA ARG A 182 8.96 -27.01 7.86
C ARG A 182 7.70 -27.83 7.66
N ASP A 183 6.59 -27.18 7.27
CA ASP A 183 5.28 -27.86 7.12
C ASP A 183 4.57 -27.42 5.82
N GLN A 184 3.94 -28.41 5.16
CA GLN A 184 3.04 -28.20 4.03
C GLN A 184 1.78 -27.40 4.42
N ARG A 185 1.32 -27.48 5.66
CA ARG A 185 0.20 -26.68 6.18
C ARG A 185 0.50 -25.19 6.12
N TRP A 186 1.67 -24.78 6.64
CA TRP A 186 2.14 -23.38 6.57
C TRP A 186 2.30 -22.90 5.13
N ARG A 187 2.79 -23.77 4.25
CA ARG A 187 2.92 -23.49 2.82
C ARG A 187 1.57 -23.26 2.14
N ARG A 188 0.56 -24.08 2.43
CA ARG A 188 -0.81 -23.90 1.93
C ARG A 188 -1.43 -22.61 2.46
N ALA A 189 -1.30 -22.35 3.76
CA ALA A 189 -1.78 -21.11 4.35
C ALA A 189 -1.12 -19.89 3.71
N HIS A 190 0.20 -19.90 3.52
CA HIS A 190 0.93 -18.80 2.89
C HIS A 190 0.44 -18.55 1.46
N TRP A 191 0.26 -19.60 0.66
CA TRP A 191 -0.27 -19.49 -0.69
C TRP A 191 -1.70 -18.92 -0.72
N ILE A 192 -2.60 -19.40 0.14
CA ILE A 192 -4.00 -18.91 0.21
C ILE A 192 -4.02 -17.43 0.60
N LEU A 193 -3.34 -17.07 1.69
CA LEU A 193 -3.30 -15.69 2.19
C LEU A 193 -2.67 -14.72 1.18
N ASN A 194 -1.62 -15.13 0.49
CA ASN A 194 -1.01 -14.28 -0.54
C ASN A 194 -1.83 -14.20 -1.82
N THR A 195 -2.63 -15.22 -2.13
CA THR A 195 -3.61 -15.13 -3.23
C THR A 195 -4.67 -14.08 -2.90
N ILE A 196 -5.17 -14.07 -1.66
CA ILE A 196 -6.08 -13.02 -1.17
C ILE A 196 -5.39 -11.65 -1.25
N ALA A 197 -4.13 -11.54 -0.83
CA ALA A 197 -3.39 -10.29 -0.92
C ALA A 197 -3.27 -9.77 -2.36
N VAL A 198 -2.99 -10.63 -3.34
CA VAL A 198 -2.94 -10.25 -4.77
C VAL A 198 -4.29 -9.72 -5.26
N LEU A 199 -5.40 -10.37 -4.88
CA LEU A 199 -6.75 -9.90 -5.24
C LEU A 199 -7.04 -8.53 -4.60
N LEU A 200 -6.64 -8.33 -3.35
CA LEU A 200 -6.79 -7.04 -2.68
C LEU A 200 -5.88 -5.95 -3.30
N PHE A 201 -4.69 -6.28 -3.80
CA PHE A 201 -3.90 -5.34 -4.59
C PHE A 201 -4.60 -4.94 -5.88
N ALA A 202 -5.21 -5.88 -6.59
CA ALA A 202 -6.00 -5.57 -7.79
C ALA A 202 -7.17 -4.63 -7.45
N PHE A 203 -7.89 -4.91 -6.36
CA PHE A 203 -8.93 -4.02 -5.83
C PHE A 203 -8.37 -2.61 -5.51
N GLN A 204 -7.21 -2.52 -4.87
CA GLN A 204 -6.57 -1.24 -4.54
C GLN A 204 -6.16 -0.45 -5.78
N VAL A 205 -5.69 -1.10 -6.84
CA VAL A 205 -5.35 -0.40 -8.10
C VAL A 205 -6.61 0.24 -8.69
N VAL A 206 -7.73 -0.49 -8.75
CA VAL A 206 -8.99 0.03 -9.31
C VAL A 206 -9.55 1.16 -8.45
N THR A 207 -9.63 0.95 -7.13
CA THR A 207 -10.17 1.96 -6.21
C THR A 207 -9.26 3.17 -6.06
N GLY A 208 -7.94 3.00 -6.11
CA GLY A 208 -6.98 4.10 -6.10
C GLY A 208 -7.07 4.94 -7.38
N ALA A 209 -7.21 4.30 -8.54
CA ALA A 209 -7.45 5.02 -9.80
C ALA A 209 -8.77 5.81 -9.76
N ARG A 210 -9.83 5.23 -9.19
CA ARG A 210 -11.10 5.94 -8.96
C ARG A 210 -10.89 7.18 -8.10
N ILE A 211 -10.21 7.06 -6.95
CA ILE A 211 -9.94 8.19 -6.04
C ILE A 211 -9.17 9.32 -6.75
N LEU A 212 -8.18 8.97 -7.57
CA LEU A 212 -7.41 9.96 -8.34
C LEU A 212 -8.26 10.73 -9.36
N VAL A 213 -9.29 10.10 -9.92
CA VAL A 213 -10.20 10.73 -10.88
C VAL A 213 -11.31 11.52 -10.17
N GLU A 214 -11.76 11.06 -9.00
CA GLU A 214 -12.81 11.72 -8.22
C GLU A 214 -12.30 12.94 -7.44
N LYS A 215 -11.02 12.96 -7.06
CA LYS A 215 -10.44 14.08 -6.32
C LYS A 215 -10.06 15.22 -7.27
N PRO A 216 -10.70 16.40 -7.16
CA PRO A 216 -10.31 17.57 -7.96
C PRO A 216 -8.95 18.11 -7.50
N LEU A 217 -8.23 18.74 -8.42
CA LEU A 217 -7.02 19.51 -8.07
C LEU A 217 -7.38 20.69 -7.16
N ALA A 218 -6.42 21.17 -6.37
CA ALA A 218 -6.62 22.26 -5.41
C ALA A 218 -7.26 23.51 -6.05
N TRP A 219 -6.87 23.86 -7.29
CA TRP A 219 -7.46 25.01 -8.01
C TRP A 219 -8.86 24.74 -8.56
N GLN A 220 -9.22 23.47 -8.80
CA GLN A 220 -10.54 23.05 -9.29
C GLN A 220 -11.55 22.90 -8.17
N SER A 221 -11.07 22.49 -6.99
CA SER A 221 -11.85 22.20 -5.79
C SER A 221 -12.94 23.23 -5.49
N PRO A 222 -12.67 24.57 -5.47
CA PRO A 222 -13.71 25.56 -5.18
C PRO A 222 -14.87 25.59 -6.17
N ALA A 223 -14.63 25.29 -7.45
CA ALA A 223 -15.67 25.26 -8.48
C ALA A 223 -16.39 23.91 -8.53
N VAL A 224 -15.64 22.81 -8.44
CA VAL A 224 -16.20 21.45 -8.49
C VAL A 224 -17.11 21.20 -7.29
N TYR A 225 -16.69 21.57 -6.08
CA TYR A 225 -17.49 21.35 -4.87
C TYR A 225 -18.74 22.25 -4.75
N GLN A 226 -18.94 23.20 -5.66
CA GLN A 226 -20.20 23.94 -5.78
C GLN A 226 -21.25 23.20 -6.62
N CYS A 227 -20.84 22.21 -7.42
CA CYS A 227 -21.75 21.41 -8.21
C CYS A 227 -22.52 20.40 -7.35
N ASN A 228 -23.74 20.08 -7.79
CA ASN A 228 -24.58 19.08 -7.14
C ASN A 228 -24.23 17.68 -7.66
N PHE A 229 -23.57 16.90 -6.80
CA PHE A 229 -23.26 15.49 -7.06
C PHE A 229 -24.12 14.51 -6.24
N ASP A 230 -25.22 14.97 -5.64
CA ASP A 230 -26.16 14.10 -4.95
C ASP A 230 -26.98 13.30 -5.98
N PRO A 231 -26.78 11.96 -6.09
CA PRO A 231 -27.49 11.13 -7.06
C PRO A 231 -28.99 11.02 -6.77
N THR A 232 -29.45 11.42 -5.57
CA THR A 232 -30.86 11.45 -5.20
C THR A 232 -31.53 12.78 -5.52
N SER A 233 -30.75 13.80 -5.88
CA SER A 233 -31.27 15.11 -6.23
C SER A 233 -31.78 15.14 -7.68
N PRO A 234 -32.92 15.79 -7.96
CA PRO A 234 -33.37 16.03 -9.34
C PRO A 234 -32.40 16.93 -10.13
N GLN A 235 -31.44 17.56 -9.46
CA GLN A 235 -30.41 18.42 -10.04
C GLN A 235 -29.03 17.73 -10.08
N TYR A 236 -28.97 16.39 -10.08
CA TYR A 236 -27.72 15.65 -10.16
C TYR A 236 -26.87 16.05 -11.37
N LYS A 237 -25.57 16.26 -11.15
CA LYS A 237 -24.57 16.73 -12.14
C LYS A 237 -24.89 18.10 -12.74
N THR A 238 -25.49 18.98 -11.95
CA THR A 238 -25.64 20.40 -12.31
C THR A 238 -24.66 21.25 -11.51
N CYS A 239 -24.24 22.39 -12.07
CA CYS A 239 -23.37 23.36 -11.41
C CYS A 239 -24.05 24.73 -11.41
N PRO A 240 -23.81 25.58 -10.40
CA PRO A 240 -24.29 26.95 -10.43
C PRO A 240 -23.74 27.69 -11.65
N VAL A 241 -24.57 28.53 -12.27
CA VAL A 241 -24.16 29.38 -13.39
C VAL A 241 -23.14 30.39 -12.87
N PRO A 242 -22.02 30.63 -13.57
CA PRO A 242 -21.07 31.66 -13.17
C PRO A 242 -21.80 33.01 -13.02
N GLN A 243 -21.66 33.64 -11.85
CA GLN A 243 -22.15 35.01 -11.60
C GLN A 243 -21.19 36.04 -12.18
#